data_AF-A0A0B5BHU9-F1
#
_entry.id   AF-A0A0B5BHU9-F1
#
_cell.length_a   1.000
_cell.length_b   1.000
_cell.length_c   1.000
_cell.angle_alpha   90.00
_cell.angle_beta   90.00
_cell.angle_gamma   90.00
#
_symmetry.space_group_name_H-M   'P 1'
#
loop_
_entity.id
_entity.type
_entity.pdbx_description
1 polymer ?
#
loop_
_entity_poly.entity_id
_entity_poly.type
_entity_poly.pdbx_seq_one_letter_code
_entity_poly.pdbx_strand_id
1 'polypeptide(L)'
;MRFATVAFAQSDLTIWYVAIVLPILILATIVTIWGNQITGKAGEHWASEELRKLPQSEYRLLNDLVLKDSTGLHQIDHVVVSVYGIYVVETKNYTGTIYGDSKYSEWFMYLGKNKKSIRLCGRITGTFNV
;
A
#
# COMPACT_ATOMS: atom_id res chain seq x y z
N MET A 1 13.42 -27.99 52.43
CA MET A 1 14.30 -27.41 51.39
C MET A 1 13.76 -27.53 49.96
N ARG A 2 13.00 -28.58 49.57
CA ARG A 2 12.53 -28.75 48.17
C ARG A 2 11.51 -27.72 47.68
N PHE A 3 10.70 -27.13 48.55
CA PHE A 3 9.66 -26.16 48.15
C PHE A 3 10.19 -24.79 47.72
N ALA A 4 11.28 -24.30 48.35
CA ALA A 4 11.87 -23.01 47.99
C ALA A 4 12.49 -23.07 46.59
N THR A 5 13.22 -24.14 46.26
CA THR A 5 13.89 -24.31 44.97
C THR A 5 12.90 -24.37 43.80
N VAL A 6 11.72 -24.95 44.01
CA VAL A 6 10.65 -24.99 42.99
C VAL A 6 10.02 -23.60 42.79
N ALA A 7 9.80 -22.83 43.87
CA ALA A 7 9.28 -21.47 43.77
C ALA A 7 10.26 -20.50 43.07
N PHE A 8 11.56 -20.59 43.37
CA PHE A 8 12.60 -19.79 42.71
C PHE A 8 12.75 -20.14 41.22
N ALA A 9 12.74 -21.43 40.86
CA ALA A 9 12.76 -21.84 39.46
C ALA A 9 11.52 -21.38 38.68
N GLN A 10 10.35 -21.38 39.33
CA GLN A 10 9.10 -20.89 38.73
C GLN A 10 9.14 -19.38 38.47
N SER A 11 9.69 -18.57 39.40
CA SER A 11 9.83 -17.12 39.19
C SER A 11 10.81 -16.77 38.06
N ASP A 12 11.92 -17.50 37.94
CA ASP A 12 12.91 -17.25 36.89
C ASP A 12 12.32 -17.55 35.50
N LEU A 13 11.60 -18.66 35.35
CA LEU A 13 10.92 -19.00 34.09
C LEU A 13 9.87 -17.96 33.69
N THR A 14 9.13 -17.39 34.65
CA THR A 14 8.15 -16.33 34.35
C THR A 14 8.80 -15.04 33.88
N ILE A 15 9.97 -14.66 34.43
CA ILE A 15 10.69 -13.45 34.00
C ILE A 15 11.17 -13.60 32.56
N TRP A 16 11.76 -14.73 32.20
CA TRP A 16 12.20 -15.00 30.82
C TRP A 16 11.04 -15.08 29.83
N TYR A 17 9.93 -15.70 30.23
CA TYR A 17 8.71 -15.77 29.43
C TYR A 17 8.19 -14.36 29.11
N VAL A 18 8.04 -13.51 30.13
CA VAL A 18 7.59 -12.12 29.95
C VAL A 18 8.60 -11.34 29.11
N ALA A 19 9.90 -11.48 29.38
CA ALA A 19 10.96 -10.77 28.65
C ALA A 19 11.01 -11.10 27.14
N ILE A 20 10.53 -12.26 26.71
CA ILE A 20 10.50 -12.67 25.30
C ILE A 20 9.13 -12.40 24.67
N VAL A 21 8.04 -12.74 25.36
CA VAL A 21 6.69 -12.64 24.80
C VAL A 21 6.23 -11.19 24.66
N LEU A 22 6.54 -10.31 25.62
CA LEU A 22 6.14 -8.89 25.55
C LEU A 22 6.74 -8.18 24.33
N PRO A 23 8.06 -8.26 24.06
CA PRO A 23 8.64 -7.64 22.87
C PRO A 23 8.10 -8.20 21.57
N ILE A 24 7.81 -9.50 21.49
CA ILE A 24 7.20 -10.12 20.30
C ILE A 24 5.81 -9.54 20.05
N LEU A 25 4.99 -9.39 21.09
CA LEU A 25 3.67 -8.78 20.96
C LEU A 25 3.77 -7.32 20.53
N ILE A 26 4.69 -6.55 21.13
CA ILE A 26 4.95 -5.16 20.73
C ILE A 26 5.38 -5.10 19.27
N LEU A 27 6.34 -5.92 18.85
CA LEU A 27 6.79 -5.99 17.46
C LEU A 27 5.65 -6.34 16.50
N ALA A 28 4.82 -7.33 16.84
CA ALA A 28 3.66 -7.71 16.04
C ALA A 28 2.68 -6.55 15.88
N THR A 29 2.38 -5.81 16.96
CA THR A 29 1.50 -4.63 16.87
C THR A 29 2.09 -3.54 15.97
N ILE A 30 3.39 -3.24 16.10
CA ILE A 30 4.07 -2.25 15.26
C ILE A 30 3.97 -2.66 13.78
N VAL A 31 4.28 -3.91 13.46
CA VAL A 31 4.20 -4.44 12.09
C VAL A 31 2.77 -4.34 11.54
N THR A 32 1.75 -4.68 12.34
CA THR A 32 0.35 -4.60 11.89
C THR A 32 -0.13 -3.17 11.63
N ILE A 33 0.35 -2.20 12.42
CA ILE A 33 -0.05 -0.79 12.28
C ILE A 33 0.69 -0.14 11.11
N TRP A 34 1.99 -0.42 10.95
CA TRP A 34 2.86 0.29 10.00
C TRP A 34 2.94 -0.42 8.64
N GLY A 35 2.62 -1.71 8.57
CA GLY A 35 2.72 -2.51 7.35
C GLY A 35 1.97 -1.91 6.17
N ASN A 36 0.77 -1.36 6.40
CA ASN A 36 -0.05 -0.75 5.35
C ASN A 36 0.61 0.50 4.72
N GLN A 37 1.35 1.29 5.51
CA GLN A 37 2.05 2.47 4.98
C GLN A 37 3.27 2.07 4.17
N ILE A 38 3.97 1.01 4.59
CA ILE A 38 5.14 0.48 3.87
C ILE A 38 4.71 -0.07 2.52
N THR A 39 3.62 -0.84 2.47
CA THR A 39 3.10 -1.40 1.21
C THR A 39 2.55 -0.31 0.28
N GLY A 40 1.97 0.76 0.82
CA GLY A 40 1.56 1.95 0.05
C GLY A 40 2.75 2.60 -0.65
N LYS A 41 3.77 3.01 0.12
CA LYS A 41 4.98 3.66 -0.41
C LYS A 41 5.76 2.80 -1.41
N ALA A 42 5.81 1.48 -1.18
CA ALA A 42 6.44 0.57 -2.12
C ALA A 42 5.69 0.55 -3.47
N GLY A 43 4.36 0.57 -3.44
CA GLY A 43 3.53 0.67 -4.64
C GLY A 43 3.78 1.97 -5.41
N GLU A 44 3.73 3.11 -4.72
CA GLU A 44 4.02 4.44 -5.29
C GLU A 44 5.42 4.49 -5.93
N HIS A 45 6.42 3.89 -5.27
CA HIS A 45 7.77 3.81 -5.78
C HIS A 45 7.85 3.01 -7.09
N TRP A 46 7.24 1.83 -7.15
CA TRP A 46 7.23 1.01 -8.37
C TRP A 46 6.47 1.66 -9.52
N ALA A 47 5.33 2.29 -9.23
CA ALA A 47 4.57 3.04 -10.23
C ALA A 47 5.41 4.20 -10.80
N SER A 48 6.06 4.98 -9.94
CA SER A 48 6.98 6.03 -10.37
C SER A 48 8.10 5.48 -11.26
N GLU A 49 8.66 4.32 -10.94
CA GLU A 49 9.76 3.74 -11.71
C GLU A 49 9.32 3.30 -13.09
N GLU A 50 8.11 2.75 -13.23
CA GLU A 50 7.52 2.44 -14.53
C GLU A 50 7.25 3.71 -15.34
N LEU A 51 6.70 4.75 -14.73
CA LEU A 51 6.43 6.03 -15.39
C LEU A 51 7.70 6.74 -15.86
N ARG A 52 8.83 6.56 -15.16
CA ARG A 52 10.13 7.11 -15.57
C ARG A 52 10.67 6.53 -16.87
N LYS A 53 10.19 5.36 -17.31
CA LYS A 53 10.59 4.74 -18.58
C LYS A 53 9.98 5.42 -19.80
N LEU A 54 8.97 6.29 -19.61
CA LEU A 54 8.39 7.07 -20.69
C LEU A 54 9.45 7.99 -21.34
N PRO A 55 9.36 8.27 -22.66
CA PRO A 55 10.32 9.11 -23.36
C PRO A 55 10.44 10.51 -22.73
N GLN A 56 11.61 10.80 -22.15
CA GLN A 56 11.88 12.10 -21.51
C GLN A 56 11.98 13.27 -22.51
N SER A 57 11.84 13.05 -23.81
CA SER A 57 11.63 14.15 -24.77
C SER A 57 10.21 14.72 -24.69
N GLU A 58 9.24 13.86 -24.40
CA GLU A 58 7.81 14.16 -24.54
C GLU A 58 7.08 14.19 -23.20
N TYR A 59 7.58 13.45 -22.20
CA TYR A 59 6.92 13.28 -20.91
C TYR A 59 7.79 13.84 -19.77
N ARG A 60 7.15 14.46 -18.79
CA ARG A 60 7.76 14.91 -17.53
C ARG A 60 6.94 14.35 -16.37
N LEU A 61 7.61 13.62 -15.48
CA LEU A 61 7.00 13.04 -14.29
C LEU A 61 7.23 13.94 -13.07
N LEU A 62 6.17 14.23 -12.33
CA LEU A 62 6.17 14.91 -11.04
C LEU A 62 5.55 13.96 -10.01
N ASN A 63 6.24 13.69 -8.91
CA ASN A 63 5.77 12.78 -7.86
C ASN A 63 5.47 13.55 -6.57
N ASP A 64 4.62 12.96 -5.72
CA ASP A 64 4.38 13.37 -4.34
C ASP A 64 4.00 14.86 -4.22
N LEU A 65 3.07 15.30 -5.08
CA LEU A 65 2.62 16.69 -5.09
C LEU A 65 1.60 16.91 -3.99
N VAL A 66 1.89 17.84 -3.09
CA VAL A 66 0.96 18.27 -2.04
C VAL A 66 0.39 19.63 -2.42
N LEU A 67 -0.92 19.66 -2.67
CA LEU A 67 -1.67 20.86 -2.99
C LEU A 67 -2.48 21.31 -1.77
N LYS A 68 -2.58 22.62 -1.58
CA LYS A 68 -3.41 23.23 -0.54
C LYS A 68 -4.54 23.99 -1.18
N ASP A 69 -5.77 23.73 -0.75
CA ASP A 69 -6.95 24.49 -1.14
C ASP A 69 -7.71 25.00 0.09
N SER A 70 -8.91 25.55 -0.12
CA SER A 70 -9.79 26.00 0.96
C SER A 70 -10.31 24.87 1.85
N THR A 71 -10.21 23.60 1.41
CA THR A 71 -10.77 22.43 2.09
C THR A 71 -9.73 21.59 2.82
N GLY A 72 -8.45 21.68 2.45
CA GLY A 72 -7.36 20.98 3.12
C GLY A 72 -6.08 20.84 2.30
N LEU A 73 -5.26 19.88 2.72
CA LEU A 73 -4.10 19.41 1.95
C LEU A 73 -4.50 18.13 1.21
N HIS A 74 -4.22 18.11 -0.08
CA HIS A 74 -4.50 16.99 -0.97
C HIS A 74 -3.20 16.50 -1.58
N GLN A 75 -2.95 15.20 -1.52
CA GLN A 75 -1.78 14.57 -2.14
C GLN A 75 -2.19 14.00 -3.49
N ILE A 76 -1.34 14.20 -4.48
CA ILE A 76 -1.40 13.56 -5.79
C ILE A 76 -0.13 12.74 -5.95
N ASP A 77 -0.27 11.42 -6.10
CA ASP A 77 0.86 10.49 -6.14
C ASP A 77 1.80 10.80 -7.33
N HIS A 78 1.24 10.85 -8.54
CA HIS A 78 2.00 11.11 -9.76
C HIS A 78 1.24 11.98 -10.76
N VAL A 79 1.94 12.94 -11.35
CA VAL A 79 1.47 13.74 -12.48
C VAL A 79 2.44 13.61 -13.64
N VAL A 80 1.94 13.19 -14.79
CA VAL A 80 2.69 13.13 -16.03
C VAL A 80 2.23 14.26 -16.95
N VAL A 81 3.15 15.15 -17.29
CA VAL A 81 2.92 16.27 -18.21
C VAL A 81 3.52 15.92 -19.56
N SER A 82 2.74 16.03 -20.64
CA SER A 82 3.22 15.84 -22.01
C SER A 82 2.57 16.82 -22.99
N VAL A 83 3.08 16.84 -24.22
CA VAL A 83 2.46 17.59 -25.33
C VAL A 83 1.06 17.10 -25.70
N TYR A 84 0.69 15.90 -25.25
CA TYR A 84 -0.61 15.28 -25.51
C TYR A 84 -1.64 15.55 -24.39
N GLY A 85 -1.18 15.96 -23.21
CA GLY A 85 -2.04 16.28 -22.08
C GLY A 85 -1.38 16.12 -20.72
N ILE A 86 -2.19 16.26 -19.67
CA ILE A 86 -1.81 16.06 -18.27
C ILE A 86 -2.52 14.81 -17.77
N TYR A 87 -1.75 13.85 -17.25
CA TYR A 87 -2.26 12.61 -16.69
C TYR A 87 -2.01 12.59 -15.20
N VAL A 88 -3.06 12.39 -14.42
CA VAL A 88 -2.98 12.19 -12.97
C VAL A 88 -3.10 10.70 -12.71
N VAL A 89 -2.07 10.13 -12.07
CA VAL A 89 -2.00 8.69 -11.77
C VAL A 89 -2.01 8.52 -10.26
N GLU A 90 -3.02 7.80 -9.79
CA GLU A 90 -3.19 7.43 -8.38
C GLU A 90 -2.75 5.98 -8.20
N THR A 91 -1.91 5.71 -7.21
CA THR A 91 -1.40 4.36 -6.95
C THR A 91 -2.20 3.72 -5.81
N LYS A 92 -2.86 2.60 -6.12
CA LYS A 92 -3.55 1.79 -5.09
C LYS A 92 -2.98 0.37 -5.09
N ASN A 93 -2.34 0.01 -3.98
CA ASN A 93 -1.81 -1.34 -3.76
C ASN A 93 -2.93 -2.26 -3.22
N TYR A 94 -3.72 -2.83 -4.12
CA TYR A 94 -4.74 -3.81 -3.78
C TYR A 94 -4.25 -5.24 -3.98
N THR A 95 -4.69 -6.14 -3.10
CA THR A 95 -4.55 -7.59 -3.30
C THR A 95 -5.75 -8.13 -4.08
N GLY A 96 -5.56 -9.16 -4.90
CA GLY A 96 -6.64 -9.83 -5.65
C GLY A 96 -6.49 -9.69 -7.16
N THR A 97 -7.50 -10.15 -7.90
CA THR A 97 -7.52 -10.08 -9.37
C THR A 97 -8.54 -9.06 -9.84
N ILE A 98 -8.12 -8.15 -10.71
CA ILE A 98 -8.99 -7.12 -11.30
C ILE A 98 -9.34 -7.54 -12.73
N TYR A 99 -10.63 -7.56 -13.03
CA TYR A 99 -11.17 -7.80 -14.38
C TYR A 99 -11.94 -6.59 -14.85
N GLY A 100 -11.72 -6.20 -16.09
CA GLY A 100 -12.51 -5.18 -16.77
C GLY A 100 -12.13 -5.07 -18.23
N ASP A 101 -13.00 -4.42 -18.98
CA ASP A 101 -12.78 -4.10 -20.38
C ASP A 101 -12.70 -2.57 -20.48
N SER A 102 -11.76 -2.06 -21.25
CA SER A 102 -11.56 -0.62 -21.48
C SER A 102 -12.80 0.07 -22.06
N LYS A 103 -13.73 -0.68 -22.66
CA LYS A 103 -15.02 -0.20 -23.15
C LYS A 103 -16.03 0.11 -22.04
N TYR A 104 -15.90 -0.49 -20.86
CA TYR A 104 -16.85 -0.33 -19.77
C TYR A 104 -16.24 0.42 -18.58
N SER A 105 -17.05 1.28 -17.95
CA SER A 105 -16.65 2.05 -16.76
C SER A 105 -16.64 1.21 -15.47
N GLU A 106 -17.22 0.02 -15.51
CA GLU A 106 -17.31 -0.89 -14.37
C GLU A 106 -16.25 -1.98 -14.47
N TRP A 107 -15.47 -2.08 -13.41
CA TRP A 107 -14.41 -3.07 -13.22
C TRP A 107 -14.75 -3.90 -11.98
N PHE A 108 -14.26 -5.13 -11.92
CA PHE A 108 -14.53 -6.05 -10.83
C PHE A 108 -13.25 -6.57 -10.21
N MET A 109 -13.13 -6.44 -8.90
CA MET A 109 -12.05 -6.99 -8.11
C MET A 109 -12.52 -8.24 -7.37
N TYR A 110 -11.77 -9.34 -7.51
CA TYR A 110 -12.01 -10.59 -6.81
C TYR A 110 -10.96 -10.80 -5.72
N LEU A 111 -11.43 -10.93 -4.49
CA LEU A 111 -10.66 -11.28 -3.30
C LEU A 111 -11.06 -12.71 -2.90
N GLY A 112 -10.46 -13.70 -3.57
CA GLY A 112 -10.91 -15.09 -3.48
C GLY A 112 -12.31 -15.25 -4.05
N LYS A 113 -13.30 -15.59 -3.21
CA LYS A 113 -14.71 -15.75 -3.63
C LYS A 113 -15.52 -14.45 -3.62
N ASN A 114 -14.99 -13.39 -2.99
CA ASN A 114 -15.71 -12.14 -2.85
C ASN A 114 -15.49 -11.24 -4.06
N LYS A 115 -16.57 -10.67 -4.61
CA LYS A 115 -16.55 -9.75 -5.75
C LYS A 115 -16.90 -8.33 -5.29
N LYS A 116 -16.07 -7.35 -5.66
CA LYS A 116 -16.31 -5.93 -5.43
C LYS A 116 -16.31 -5.17 -6.76
N SER A 117 -17.33 -4.34 -7.00
CA SER A 117 -17.35 -3.44 -8.15
C SER A 117 -16.47 -2.21 -7.87
N ILE A 118 -15.67 -1.83 -8.85
CA ILE A 118 -14.86 -0.63 -8.89
C ILE A 118 -15.34 0.18 -10.09
N ARG A 119 -15.84 1.38 -9.84
CA ARG A 119 -16.16 2.31 -10.91
C ARG A 119 -14.94 3.19 -11.15
N LEU A 120 -14.38 3.09 -12.34
CA LEU A 120 -13.29 3.98 -12.75
C LEU A 120 -13.91 5.19 -13.42
N CYS A 121 -13.50 6.38 -12.98
CA CYS A 121 -14.00 7.64 -13.54
C CYS A 121 -13.14 7.99 -14.75
N GLY A 122 -13.70 7.89 -15.96
CA GLY A 122 -13.02 8.25 -17.21
C GLY A 122 -12.84 7.10 -18.20
N ARG A 123 -12.22 7.41 -19.34
CA ARG A 123 -11.89 6.44 -20.40
C ARG A 123 -10.51 5.84 -20.10
N ILE A 124 -10.44 4.52 -19.90
CA ILE A 124 -9.17 3.82 -19.71
C ILE A 124 -8.62 3.40 -21.07
N THR A 125 -7.53 4.02 -21.49
CA THR A 125 -6.76 3.59 -22.66
C THR A 125 -5.57 2.76 -22.21
N GLY A 126 -5.67 1.43 -22.34
CA GLY A 126 -4.61 0.49 -22.03
C GLY A 126 -5.14 -0.92 -21.77
N THR A 127 -4.44 -1.93 -22.26
CA THR A 127 -4.65 -3.34 -21.89
C THR A 127 -3.77 -3.65 -20.69
N PHE A 128 -4.39 -3.93 -19.54
CA PHE A 128 -3.69 -4.40 -18.34
C PHE A 128 -3.80 -5.91 -18.30
N ASN A 129 -2.71 -6.61 -18.65
CA ASN A 129 -2.52 -7.97 -18.21
C ASN A 129 -1.81 -7.89 -16.86
N VAL A 130 -2.54 -8.16 -15.78
CA VAL A 130 -1.96 -8.52 -14.48
C VAL A 130 -1.81 -10.04 -14.43
#